data_AF-A0A8S0QYD2-F1
#
_entry.id   AF-A0A8S0QYD2-F1
#
_cell.length_a   1.000
_cell.length_b   1.000
_cell.length_c   1.000
_cell.angle_alpha   90.00
_cell.angle_beta   90.00
_cell.angle_gamma   90.00
#
_symmetry.space_group_name_H-M   'P 1'
#
loop_
_entity.id
_entity.type
_entity.pdbx_description
1 polymer ?
#
loop_
_entity_poly.entity_id
_entity_poly.type
_entity_poly.pdbx_seq_one_letter_code
_entity_poly.pdbx_strand_id
1 'polypeptide(L)'
;MKEGEHINLLCKVLHLCEVTKDDWMLFVWDGTDTPPASIEAKLENEMEDPLPLQLEASPLSRDTLCTFPPVGTVLRMVTDRGNKKLGINFLKPNKWVKVVQVKCEVHAGLWRAVLMPSSMVYYLPNNELILEHTDYPNVPFVTLMNVLTHPEVTFKFNCVVRVVAAFPWRVEDFCNPQGIYWVRLTLEDPTARIYAFLYAEDGVQFFGSRNTVDELMRKMKELLGITEGDGCRKVISRNPPWIQCCLKSYYIDKANIWGSRNYRIFATTFVG
;
A
#
# COMPACT_ATOMS: atom_id res chain seq x y z
N MET A 1 6.30 -14.93 -5.79
CA MET A 1 5.54 -15.04 -4.53
C MET A 1 4.09 -15.38 -4.85
N LYS A 2 3.56 -16.46 -4.28
CA LYS A 2 2.15 -16.85 -4.37
C LYS A 2 1.58 -17.09 -2.97
N GLU A 3 0.27 -16.95 -2.81
CA GLU A 3 -0.38 -17.14 -1.51
C GLU A 3 -0.30 -18.61 -1.08
N GLY A 4 0.05 -18.85 0.19
CA GLY A 4 0.28 -20.17 0.76
C GLY A 4 1.64 -20.80 0.41
N GLU A 5 2.40 -20.20 -0.50
CA GLU A 5 3.72 -20.68 -0.90
C GLU A 5 4.75 -20.49 0.21
N HIS A 6 5.67 -21.45 0.34
CA HIS A 6 6.83 -21.31 1.21
C HIS A 6 8.04 -20.94 0.37
N ILE A 7 8.68 -19.82 0.70
CA ILE A 7 9.83 -19.30 -0.04
C ILE A 7 11.04 -19.12 0.87
N ASN A 8 12.20 -19.00 0.25
CA ASN A 8 13.42 -18.52 0.90
C ASN A 8 13.64 -17.08 0.46
N LEU A 9 13.90 -16.18 1.39
CA LEU A 9 14.06 -14.76 1.16
C LEU A 9 15.48 -14.34 1.54
N LEU A 10 16.18 -13.67 0.64
CA LEU A 10 17.44 -12.99 0.92
C LEU A 10 17.14 -11.49 1.02
N CYS A 11 17.12 -10.94 2.22
CA CYS A 11 16.60 -9.59 2.43
C CYS A 11 17.40 -8.82 3.47
N LYS A 12 17.31 -7.49 3.39
CA LYS A 12 17.81 -6.56 4.39
C LYS A 12 16.73 -6.31 5.43
N VAL A 13 17.09 -6.42 6.70
CA VAL A 13 16.23 -6.01 7.82
C VAL A 13 16.27 -4.49 7.90
N LEU A 14 15.15 -3.82 7.64
CA LEU A 14 15.04 -2.36 7.67
C LEU A 14 14.65 -1.87 9.06
N HIS A 15 13.66 -2.50 9.68
CA HIS A 15 13.12 -2.09 10.97
C HIS A 15 12.47 -3.25 11.70
N LEU A 16 12.35 -3.09 13.02
CA LEU A 16 11.65 -4.00 13.91
C LEU A 16 10.77 -3.18 14.84
N CYS A 17 9.51 -3.55 14.98
CA CYS A 17 8.64 -2.98 16.00
C CYS A 17 7.92 -4.09 16.78
N GLU A 18 7.72 -3.85 18.07
CA GLU A 18 6.86 -4.69 18.90
C GLU A 18 5.42 -4.26 18.69
N VAL A 19 4.56 -5.19 18.25
CA VAL A 19 3.15 -4.91 17.90
C VAL A 19 2.23 -5.21 19.09
N THR A 20 2.48 -6.33 19.75
CA THR A 20 1.87 -6.73 21.03
C THR A 20 2.96 -7.31 21.91
N LYS A 21 2.71 -7.43 23.22
CA LYS A 21 3.72 -7.93 24.16
C LYS A 21 4.27 -9.29 23.70
N ASP A 22 5.58 -9.32 23.43
CA ASP A 22 6.35 -10.46 22.90
C ASP A 22 6.08 -10.83 21.42
N ASP A 23 5.32 -10.04 20.68
CA ASP A 23 5.05 -10.24 19.25
C ASP A 23 5.68 -9.10 18.43
N TRP A 24 6.62 -9.48 17.57
CA TRP A 24 7.43 -8.55 16.80
C TRP A 24 7.08 -8.60 15.32
N MET A 25 7.06 -7.45 14.67
CA MET A 25 6.94 -7.30 13.23
C MET A 25 8.25 -6.80 12.64
N LEU A 26 8.69 -7.48 11.59
CA LEU A 26 9.88 -7.15 10.82
C LEU A 26 9.50 -6.47 9.52
N PHE A 27 10.25 -5.43 9.18
CA PHE A 27 10.20 -4.78 7.89
C PHE A 27 11.44 -5.21 7.14
N VAL A 28 11.25 -6.00 6.09
CA VAL A 28 12.35 -6.53 5.28
C VAL A 28 12.22 -6.09 3.83
N TRP A 29 13.34 -6.05 3.13
CA TRP A 29 13.40 -5.59 1.76
C TRP A 29 14.49 -6.31 0.98
N ASP A 30 14.19 -6.75 -0.23
CA ASP A 30 15.13 -7.44 -1.13
C ASP A 30 15.34 -6.71 -2.47
N GLY A 31 14.73 -5.53 -2.63
CA GLY A 31 14.81 -4.75 -3.88
C GLY A 31 13.79 -5.13 -4.94
N THR A 32 12.89 -6.08 -4.67
CA THR A 32 11.88 -6.53 -5.64
C THR A 32 10.46 -6.12 -5.24
N ASP A 33 9.60 -5.93 -6.24
CA ASP A 33 8.18 -5.67 -6.01
C ASP A 33 7.42 -6.99 -5.84
N THR A 34 6.55 -7.02 -4.83
CA THR A 34 5.58 -8.11 -4.71
C THR A 34 4.53 -8.01 -5.82
N PRO A 35 4.04 -9.14 -6.36
CA PRO A 35 3.00 -9.11 -7.38
C PRO A 35 1.71 -8.49 -6.82
N PRO A 36 0.83 -7.89 -7.64
CA PRO A 36 -0.45 -7.40 -7.16
C PRO A 36 -1.26 -8.54 -6.52
N ALA A 37 -1.69 -8.34 -5.29
CA ALA A 37 -2.60 -9.27 -4.61
C ALA A 37 -4.06 -8.90 -4.85
N SER A 38 -4.93 -9.92 -4.94
CA SER A 38 -6.37 -9.73 -5.01
C SER A 38 -6.93 -9.24 -3.67
N ILE A 39 -8.03 -8.49 -3.72
CA ILE A 39 -8.75 -8.06 -2.52
C ILE A 39 -10.04 -8.87 -2.41
N GLU A 40 -10.19 -9.54 -1.27
CA GLU A 40 -11.38 -10.33 -0.92
C GLU A 40 -12.19 -9.60 0.15
N ALA A 41 -12.92 -8.57 -0.25
CA ALA A 41 -13.76 -7.78 0.66
C ALA A 41 -15.03 -7.30 -0.04
N LYS A 42 -16.12 -7.16 0.72
CA LYS A 42 -17.36 -6.53 0.25
C LYS A 42 -17.27 -5.03 0.44
N LEU A 43 -17.55 -4.26 -0.62
CA LEU A 43 -17.53 -2.80 -0.60
C LEU A 43 -18.42 -2.20 0.50
N GLU A 44 -19.61 -2.79 0.72
CA GLU A 44 -20.54 -2.38 1.78
C GLU A 44 -19.90 -2.41 3.17
N ASN A 45 -19.06 -3.42 3.44
CA ASN A 45 -18.40 -3.57 4.72
C ASN A 45 -17.26 -2.57 4.90
N GLU A 46 -16.65 -2.08 3.81
CA GLU A 46 -15.51 -1.14 3.86
C GLU A 46 -15.90 0.25 4.39
N MET A 47 -17.21 0.53 4.50
CA MET A 47 -17.71 1.75 5.14
C MET A 47 -17.48 1.72 6.65
N GLU A 48 -17.73 0.58 7.29
CA GLU A 48 -17.59 0.37 8.73
C GLU A 48 -16.20 -0.20 9.08
N ASP A 49 -15.62 -1.00 8.19
CA ASP A 49 -14.32 -1.66 8.33
C ASP A 49 -13.43 -1.37 7.11
N PRO A 50 -12.87 -0.14 7.00
CA PRO A 50 -12.08 0.25 5.84
C PRO A 50 -10.81 -0.60 5.72
N LEU A 51 -10.39 -0.85 4.48
CA LEU A 51 -9.12 -1.56 4.24
C LEU A 51 -7.97 -0.85 4.97
N PRO A 52 -7.12 -1.60 5.68
CA PRO A 52 -6.02 -1.03 6.43
C PRO A 52 -4.99 -0.42 5.46
N LEU A 53 -4.43 0.74 5.82
CA LEU A 53 -3.31 1.34 5.07
C LEU A 53 -2.01 0.54 5.21
N GLN A 54 -1.91 -0.26 6.26
CA GLN A 54 -0.68 -0.93 6.67
C GLN A 54 -1.05 -2.12 7.57
N LEU A 55 -0.14 -3.08 7.75
CA LEU A 55 -0.41 -4.29 8.53
C LEU A 55 -0.19 -4.09 10.03
N GLU A 56 0.70 -3.17 10.37
CA GLU A 56 1.00 -2.75 11.73
C GLU A 56 -0.17 -1.96 12.36
N ALA A 57 -0.47 -2.25 13.63
CA ALA A 57 -1.59 -1.64 14.35
C ALA A 57 -1.44 -0.12 14.54
N SER A 58 -0.21 0.39 14.55
CA SER A 58 0.10 1.82 14.62
C SER A 58 1.09 2.19 13.53
N PRO A 59 0.92 3.35 12.88
CA PRO A 59 1.81 3.78 11.81
C PRO A 59 3.22 4.00 12.33
N LEU A 60 4.20 3.61 11.52
CA LEU A 60 5.60 3.95 11.78
C LEU A 60 5.78 5.47 11.75
N SER A 61 6.72 5.97 12.56
CA SER A 61 7.07 7.39 12.53
C SER A 61 7.62 7.78 11.15
N ARG A 62 7.45 9.05 10.78
CA ARG A 62 8.03 9.61 9.56
C ARG A 62 9.55 9.37 9.49
N ASP A 63 10.24 9.53 10.61
CA ASP A 63 11.69 9.33 10.69
C ASP A 63 12.08 7.91 10.31
N THR A 64 11.34 6.90 10.80
CA THR A 64 11.54 5.50 10.41
C THR A 64 11.23 5.29 8.94
N LEU A 65 10.10 5.78 8.43
CA LEU A 65 9.74 5.64 7.01
C LEU A 65 10.79 6.27 6.08
N CYS A 66 11.38 7.41 6.48
CA CYS A 66 12.45 8.07 5.73
C CYS A 66 13.74 7.24 5.63
N THR A 67 13.89 6.19 6.45
CA THR A 67 15.01 5.24 6.32
C THR A 67 14.75 4.11 5.33
N PHE A 68 13.52 3.95 4.85
CA PHE A 68 13.16 2.84 4.00
C PHE A 68 13.56 3.11 2.54
N PRO A 69 13.95 2.07 1.79
CA PRO A 69 14.19 2.20 0.37
C PRO A 69 12.93 2.69 -0.36
N PRO A 70 13.10 3.56 -1.37
CA PRO A 70 12.00 4.16 -2.10
C PRO A 70 11.40 3.26 -3.20
N VAL A 71 12.04 2.12 -3.47
CA VAL A 71 11.70 1.16 -4.53
C VAL A 71 11.64 -0.23 -3.93
N GLY A 72 10.92 -1.16 -4.56
CA GLY A 72 10.73 -2.50 -4.02
C GLY A 72 9.71 -2.52 -2.87
N THR A 73 9.10 -3.68 -2.65
CA THR A 73 8.15 -3.84 -1.54
C THR A 73 8.90 -3.98 -0.22
N VAL A 74 8.51 -3.17 0.77
CA VAL A 74 8.87 -3.42 2.17
C VAL A 74 7.90 -4.45 2.75
N LEU A 75 8.32 -5.71 2.75
CA LEU A 75 7.52 -6.83 3.20
C LEU A 75 7.46 -6.88 4.72
N ARG A 76 6.25 -6.96 5.28
CA ARG A 76 6.05 -7.19 6.71
C ARG A 76 6.17 -8.68 6.99
N MET A 77 7.02 -9.03 7.96
CA MET A 77 7.24 -10.38 8.41
C MET A 77 6.78 -10.52 9.87
N VAL A 78 5.89 -11.47 10.13
CA VAL A 78 5.28 -11.71 11.44
C VAL A 78 5.51 -13.14 11.89
N THR A 79 5.48 -13.39 13.20
CA THR A 79 5.48 -14.75 13.75
C THR A 79 4.12 -15.41 13.63
N ASP A 80 4.11 -16.70 13.32
CA ASP A 80 2.91 -17.52 13.46
C ASP A 80 2.42 -17.52 14.93
N ARG A 81 1.09 -17.52 15.11
CA ARG A 81 0.43 -17.47 16.43
C ARG A 81 0.67 -18.79 17.17
N GLY A 82 1.80 -18.85 17.87
CA GLY A 82 2.30 -20.05 18.56
C GLY A 82 3.81 -20.03 18.77
N ASN A 83 4.54 -19.18 18.04
CA ASN A 83 6.01 -19.10 18.08
C ASN A 83 6.54 -17.83 18.73
N LYS A 84 6.60 -17.80 20.06
CA LYS A 84 7.31 -16.74 20.80
C LYS A 84 8.84 -16.89 20.80
N LYS A 85 9.39 -17.97 20.21
CA LYS A 85 10.79 -18.41 20.42
C LYS A 85 11.76 -18.12 19.28
N LEU A 86 11.34 -17.55 18.15
CA LEU A 86 12.23 -17.33 17.01
C LEU A 86 13.28 -16.23 17.22
N GLY A 87 13.29 -15.54 18.37
CA GLY A 87 14.35 -14.60 18.73
C GLY A 87 14.48 -13.41 17.77
N ILE A 88 13.37 -13.06 17.11
CA ILE A 88 13.30 -12.02 16.10
C ILE A 88 13.71 -10.65 16.66
N ASN A 89 13.41 -10.41 17.93
CA ASN A 89 13.84 -9.23 18.69
C ASN A 89 15.37 -9.09 18.83
N PHE A 90 16.15 -10.15 18.56
CA PHE A 90 17.61 -10.07 18.51
C PHE A 90 18.15 -9.63 17.14
N LEU A 91 17.29 -9.55 16.13
CA LEU A 91 17.73 -9.15 14.80
C LEU A 91 18.05 -7.65 14.77
N LYS A 92 19.21 -7.32 14.23
CA LYS A 92 19.67 -5.93 14.06
C LYS A 92 19.19 -5.35 12.72
N PRO A 93 18.64 -4.12 12.71
CA PRO A 93 18.42 -3.36 11.48
C PRO A 93 19.70 -3.18 10.67
N ASN A 94 19.54 -2.88 9.38
CA ASN A 94 20.62 -2.68 8.41
C ASN A 94 21.55 -3.89 8.22
N LYS A 95 21.04 -5.10 8.47
CA LYS A 95 21.74 -6.35 8.21
C LYS A 95 21.02 -7.19 7.17
N TRP A 96 21.79 -7.79 6.28
CA TRP A 96 21.30 -8.78 5.33
C TRP A 96 21.18 -10.13 6.03
N VAL A 97 20.04 -10.76 5.81
CA VAL A 97 19.69 -12.06 6.36
C VAL A 97 19.08 -12.92 5.26
N LYS A 98 19.33 -14.23 5.35
CA LYS A 98 18.59 -15.23 4.60
C LYS A 98 17.54 -15.83 5.53
N VAL A 99 16.27 -15.65 5.20
CA VAL A 99 15.15 -16.27 5.90
C VAL A 99 14.64 -17.44 5.09
N VAL A 100 14.65 -18.63 5.68
CA VAL A 100 14.32 -19.89 5.00
C VAL A 100 12.91 -20.34 5.42
N GLN A 101 12.15 -20.87 4.47
CA GLN A 101 10.79 -21.39 4.66
C GLN A 101 9.82 -20.38 5.29
N VAL A 102 9.75 -19.16 4.75
CA VAL A 102 8.69 -18.22 5.12
C VAL A 102 7.44 -18.53 4.32
N LYS A 103 6.29 -18.53 4.98
CA LYS A 103 5.00 -18.70 4.32
C LYS A 103 4.49 -17.34 3.83
N CYS A 104 4.09 -17.25 2.57
CA CYS A 104 3.54 -16.02 2.01
C CYS A 104 2.03 -15.99 2.18
N GLU A 105 1.49 -14.89 2.70
CA GLU A 105 0.06 -14.70 2.91
C GLU A 105 -0.38 -13.33 2.40
N VAL A 106 -1.64 -13.22 2.01
CA VAL A 106 -2.29 -11.95 1.69
C VAL A 106 -3.28 -11.64 2.80
N HIS A 107 -3.24 -10.41 3.31
CA HIS A 107 -4.21 -9.91 4.27
C HIS A 107 -4.71 -8.54 3.81
N ALA A 108 -6.01 -8.44 3.52
CA ALA A 108 -6.63 -7.21 3.00
C ALA A 108 -5.91 -6.62 1.76
N GLY A 109 -5.48 -7.52 0.85
CA GLY A 109 -4.73 -7.17 -0.36
C GLY A 109 -3.26 -6.79 -0.13
N LEU A 110 -2.75 -6.87 1.11
CA LEU A 110 -1.34 -6.60 1.44
C LEU A 110 -0.60 -7.93 1.65
N TRP A 111 0.54 -8.07 1.01
CA TRP A 111 1.41 -9.22 1.23
C TRP A 111 2.09 -9.15 2.60
N ARG A 112 2.18 -10.31 3.24
CA ARG A 112 3.01 -10.54 4.42
C ARG A 112 3.74 -11.88 4.33
N ALA A 113 4.88 -11.94 5.00
CA ALA A 113 5.56 -13.20 5.28
C ALA A 113 5.22 -13.64 6.71
N VAL A 114 4.96 -14.93 6.88
CA VAL A 114 4.75 -15.56 8.19
C VAL A 114 5.93 -16.48 8.46
N LEU A 115 6.59 -16.22 9.59
CA LEU A 115 7.64 -17.07 10.14
C LEU A 115 6.98 -18.26 10.85
N MET A 116 7.10 -19.41 10.20
CA MET A 116 6.64 -20.71 10.67
C MET A 116 7.60 -21.27 11.73
N PRO A 117 7.20 -22.28 12.54
CA PRO A 117 8.12 -22.90 13.51
C PRO A 117 9.38 -23.48 12.87
N SER A 118 9.30 -23.88 11.60
CA SER A 118 10.42 -24.41 10.82
C SER A 118 11.26 -23.33 10.13
N SER A 119 10.84 -22.05 10.20
CA SER A 119 11.59 -20.97 9.56
C SER A 119 12.91 -20.74 10.27
N MET A 120 13.97 -20.51 9.50
CA MET A 120 15.31 -20.24 10.02
C MET A 120 15.84 -18.92 9.47
N VAL A 121 16.49 -18.12 10.33
CA VAL A 121 17.12 -16.85 9.94
C VAL A 121 18.63 -16.99 10.04
N TYR A 122 19.34 -16.74 8.95
CA TYR A 122 20.80 -16.76 8.88
C TYR A 122 21.32 -15.37 8.59
N TYR A 123 22.25 -14.88 9.40
CA TYR A 123 23.02 -13.69 9.05
C TYR A 123 23.96 -14.01 7.89
N LEU A 124 23.99 -13.12 6.89
CA LEU A 124 25.03 -13.19 5.88
C LEU A 124 26.33 -12.59 6.43
N PRO A 125 27.50 -13.17 6.12
CA PRO A 125 28.78 -12.52 6.38
C PRO A 125 28.79 -11.16 5.67
N ASN A 126 29.35 -10.12 6.30
CA ASN A 126 29.42 -8.76 5.74
C ASN A 126 30.12 -8.66 4.35
N ASN A 127 30.68 -9.77 3.83
CA ASN A 127 31.49 -9.82 2.62
C ASN A 127 30.81 -10.48 1.40
N GLU A 128 29.55 -10.92 1.49
CA GLU A 128 28.81 -11.31 0.29
C GLU A 128 28.12 -10.07 -0.30
N LEU A 129 28.85 -9.43 -1.22
CA LEU A 129 28.41 -8.39 -2.13
C LEU A 129 27.04 -8.73 -2.72
N ILE A 130 25.99 -8.03 -2.28
CA ILE A 130 24.79 -7.86 -3.09
C ILE A 130 25.09 -6.65 -3.97
N LEU A 131 25.33 -6.94 -5.25
CA LEU A 131 25.56 -5.95 -6.30
C LEU A 131 24.44 -4.90 -6.31
N GLU A 132 24.72 -3.71 -5.78
CA GLU A 132 24.00 -2.51 -6.16
C GLU A 132 24.52 -2.09 -7.55
N HIS A 133 23.89 -2.57 -8.61
CA HIS A 133 24.08 -2.05 -9.98
C HIS A 133 22.74 -1.51 -10.47
N THR A 134 22.68 -0.20 -10.79
CA THR A 134 21.59 0.36 -11.59
C THR A 134 22.16 1.35 -12.62
N ASP A 135 21.97 1.04 -13.90
CA ASP A 135 22.56 1.73 -15.07
C ASP A 135 21.68 2.85 -15.66
N TYR A 136 20.80 3.51 -14.90
CA TYR A 136 19.89 4.53 -15.46
C TYR A 136 19.67 5.72 -14.51
N PRO A 137 20.49 6.80 -14.61
CA PRO A 137 20.43 7.93 -13.68
C PRO A 137 19.44 9.05 -14.06
N ASN A 138 18.69 8.96 -15.15
CA ASN A 138 17.93 10.12 -15.65
C ASN A 138 16.43 9.82 -15.89
N VAL A 139 15.69 9.97 -14.77
CA VAL A 139 14.24 10.24 -14.57
C VAL A 139 13.26 9.10 -14.88
N PRO A 140 12.52 8.55 -13.89
CA PRO A 140 11.03 8.64 -13.92
C PRO A 140 10.28 8.38 -12.57
N PHE A 141 8.94 8.53 -12.58
CA PHE A 141 7.89 8.16 -11.60
C PHE A 141 8.23 8.04 -10.09
N VAL A 142 7.44 8.73 -9.27
CA VAL A 142 7.60 8.74 -7.81
C VAL A 142 6.72 7.66 -7.18
N THR A 143 7.29 6.77 -6.36
CA THR A 143 6.53 5.79 -5.57
C THR A 143 5.76 6.46 -4.44
N LEU A 144 4.74 5.79 -3.89
CA LEU A 144 4.00 6.30 -2.74
C LEU A 144 4.88 6.41 -1.49
N MET A 145 5.89 5.56 -1.33
CA MET A 145 6.90 5.73 -0.27
C MET A 145 7.66 7.06 -0.44
N ASN A 146 8.09 7.39 -1.65
CA ASN A 146 8.70 8.70 -1.93
C ASN A 146 7.76 9.87 -1.61
N VAL A 147 6.47 9.72 -1.89
CA VAL A 147 5.44 10.74 -1.57
C VAL A 147 5.32 10.93 -0.05
N LEU A 148 5.32 9.85 0.73
CA LEU A 148 5.25 9.87 2.19
C LEU A 148 6.51 10.49 2.82
N THR A 149 7.69 10.14 2.32
CA THR A 149 8.98 10.56 2.88
C THR A 149 9.51 11.88 2.33
N HIS A 150 8.83 12.46 1.33
CA HIS A 150 9.26 13.71 0.69
C HIS A 150 9.56 14.83 1.71
N PRO A 151 10.68 15.56 1.56
CA PRO A 151 11.13 16.57 2.53
C PRO A 151 10.21 17.79 2.60
N GLU A 152 9.51 18.12 1.52
CA GLU A 152 8.57 19.25 1.49
C GLU A 152 7.15 18.80 1.88
N VAL A 153 6.51 19.57 2.77
CA VAL A 153 5.13 19.27 3.22
C VAL A 153 4.15 19.34 2.04
N THR A 154 4.34 20.32 1.14
CA THR A 154 3.48 20.55 -0.02
C THR A 154 4.28 20.39 -1.30
N PHE A 155 3.97 19.37 -2.10
CA PHE A 155 4.67 19.08 -3.34
C PHE A 155 3.74 18.37 -4.32
N LYS A 156 4.12 18.30 -5.59
CA LYS A 156 3.37 17.64 -6.67
C LYS A 156 4.14 16.44 -7.19
N PHE A 157 3.44 15.33 -7.38
CA PHE A 157 3.99 14.03 -7.74
C PHE A 157 3.23 13.45 -8.93
N ASN A 158 3.88 12.55 -9.66
CA ASN A 158 3.27 11.73 -10.69
C ASN A 158 3.59 10.27 -10.36
N CYS A 159 2.55 9.47 -10.14
CA CYS A 159 2.64 8.14 -9.55
C CYS A 159 1.87 7.14 -10.42
N VAL A 160 2.33 5.89 -10.45
CA VAL A 160 1.56 4.76 -10.98
C VAL A 160 1.04 3.97 -9.79
N VAL A 161 -0.27 3.91 -9.63
CA VAL A 161 -0.96 3.36 -8.46
C VAL A 161 -2.15 2.54 -8.91
N ARG A 162 -2.64 1.65 -8.07
CA ARG A 162 -3.96 1.03 -8.22
C ARG A 162 -4.91 1.58 -7.16
N VAL A 163 -6.19 1.72 -7.50
CA VAL A 163 -7.21 2.21 -6.57
C VAL A 163 -7.88 1.01 -5.91
N VAL A 164 -7.60 0.81 -4.62
CA VAL A 164 -8.02 -0.41 -3.91
C VAL A 164 -9.33 -0.24 -3.14
N ALA A 165 -9.72 0.98 -2.80
CA ALA A 165 -10.98 1.29 -2.13
C ALA A 165 -11.38 2.75 -2.35
N ALA A 166 -12.65 3.06 -2.07
CA ALA A 166 -13.18 4.42 -2.11
C ALA A 166 -14.22 4.66 -1.02
N PHE A 167 -14.27 5.90 -0.56
CA PHE A 167 -15.24 6.39 0.41
C PHE A 167 -15.83 7.73 -0.06
N PRO A 168 -17.16 7.88 -0.14
CA PRO A 168 -18.17 6.84 0.05
C PRO A 168 -18.04 5.73 -1.02
N TRP A 169 -18.61 4.55 -0.77
CA TRP A 169 -18.51 3.41 -1.70
C TRP A 169 -19.60 3.43 -2.79
N ARG A 170 -20.70 4.13 -2.54
CA ARG A 170 -21.81 4.35 -3.47
C ARG A 170 -21.57 5.59 -4.29
N VAL A 171 -21.74 5.48 -5.61
CA VAL A 171 -21.52 6.60 -6.54
C VAL A 171 -22.54 7.71 -6.36
N GLU A 172 -23.72 7.37 -5.85
CA GLU A 172 -24.80 8.31 -5.53
C GLU A 172 -24.41 9.29 -4.43
N ASP A 173 -23.48 8.90 -3.56
CA ASP A 173 -23.02 9.68 -2.41
C ASP A 173 -21.73 10.46 -2.70
N PHE A 174 -21.17 10.36 -3.92
CA PHE A 174 -19.90 11.01 -4.28
C PHE A 174 -19.99 12.53 -4.25
N CYS A 175 -21.17 13.07 -4.49
CA CYS A 175 -21.43 14.50 -4.52
C CYS A 175 -22.30 14.90 -3.35
N ASN A 176 -21.97 16.02 -2.71
CA ASN A 176 -22.88 16.64 -1.77
C ASN A 176 -24.13 17.20 -2.51
N PRO A 177 -25.19 17.64 -1.80
CA PRO A 177 -26.38 18.20 -2.43
C PRO A 177 -26.14 19.43 -3.33
N GLN A 178 -24.97 20.06 -3.25
CA GLN A 178 -24.54 21.18 -4.08
C GLN A 178 -23.79 20.72 -5.36
N GLY A 179 -23.66 19.40 -5.58
CA GLY A 179 -22.96 18.82 -6.72
C GLY A 179 -21.43 18.82 -6.59
N ILE A 180 -20.89 19.10 -5.40
CA ILE A 180 -19.44 19.13 -5.16
C ILE A 180 -18.97 17.71 -4.84
N TYR A 181 -18.03 17.20 -5.64
CA TYR A 181 -17.37 15.92 -5.38
C TYR A 181 -16.63 15.94 -4.04
N TRP A 182 -16.84 14.89 -3.26
CA TRP A 182 -16.11 14.57 -2.05
C TRP A 182 -15.89 13.06 -2.00
N VAL A 183 -14.76 12.61 -2.56
CA VAL A 183 -14.42 11.18 -2.59
C VAL A 183 -13.01 10.99 -2.07
N ARG A 184 -12.83 10.05 -1.15
CA ARG A 184 -11.52 9.59 -0.66
C ARG A 184 -11.21 8.25 -1.32
N LEU A 185 -10.19 8.23 -2.16
CA LEU A 185 -9.65 7.01 -2.73
C LEU A 185 -8.52 6.47 -1.85
N THR A 186 -8.43 5.15 -1.77
CA THR A 186 -7.28 4.46 -1.20
C THR A 186 -6.39 4.02 -2.35
N LEU A 187 -5.23 4.66 -2.45
CA LEU A 187 -4.25 4.40 -3.50
C LEU A 187 -3.20 3.45 -2.97
N GLU A 188 -2.75 2.53 -3.82
CA GLU A 188 -1.71 1.58 -3.49
C GLU A 188 -0.70 1.46 -4.62
N ASP A 189 0.57 1.34 -4.25
CA ASP A 189 1.63 0.85 -5.12
C ASP A 189 2.43 -0.24 -4.36
N PRO A 190 3.46 -0.85 -4.97
CA PRO A 190 4.24 -1.87 -4.29
C PRO A 190 4.93 -1.41 -3.00
N THR A 191 5.04 -0.10 -2.77
CA THR A 191 5.81 0.52 -1.68
C THR A 191 4.95 0.98 -0.52
N ALA A 192 3.72 1.47 -0.76
CA ALA A 192 2.82 1.96 0.27
C ALA A 192 1.34 2.02 -0.16
N ARG A 193 0.46 2.28 0.82
CA ARG A 193 -0.95 2.60 0.61
C ARG A 193 -1.28 3.92 1.31
N ILE A 194 -1.96 4.83 0.63
CA ILE A 194 -2.31 6.16 1.15
C ILE A 194 -3.75 6.53 0.86
N TYR A 195 -4.32 7.45 1.64
CA TYR A 195 -5.56 8.13 1.27
C TYR A 195 -5.27 9.35 0.38
N ALA A 196 -6.02 9.47 -0.71
CA ALA A 196 -6.02 10.64 -1.56
C ALA A 196 -7.44 11.10 -1.88
N PHE A 197 -7.67 12.41 -1.90
CA PHE A 197 -8.99 12.99 -2.11
C PHE A 197 -9.20 13.43 -3.55
N LEU A 198 -10.40 13.19 -4.07
CA LEU A 198 -11.00 13.86 -5.22
C LEU A 198 -12.02 14.86 -4.68
N TYR A 199 -11.74 16.14 -4.86
CA TYR A 199 -12.56 17.22 -4.31
C TYR A 199 -12.91 18.24 -5.38
N ALA A 200 -14.17 18.69 -5.40
CA ALA A 200 -14.69 19.70 -6.31
C ALA A 200 -14.32 19.43 -7.79
N GLU A 201 -13.66 20.37 -8.46
CA GLU A 201 -13.35 20.29 -9.88
C GLU A 201 -12.42 19.12 -10.23
N ASP A 202 -11.57 18.70 -9.31
CA ASP A 202 -10.67 17.55 -9.54
C ASP A 202 -11.46 16.24 -9.67
N GLY A 203 -12.61 16.11 -8.98
CA GLY A 203 -13.51 14.96 -9.15
C GLY A 203 -14.21 14.97 -10.51
N VAL A 204 -14.64 16.15 -10.96
CA VAL A 204 -15.24 16.34 -12.30
C VAL A 204 -14.21 16.05 -13.40
N GLN A 205 -12.96 16.49 -13.23
CA GLN A 205 -11.89 16.22 -14.18
C GLN A 205 -11.52 14.73 -14.21
N PHE A 206 -11.53 14.07 -13.06
CA PHE A 206 -11.18 12.65 -12.94
C PHE A 206 -12.20 11.75 -13.61
N PHE A 207 -13.48 11.91 -13.29
CA PHE A 207 -14.52 11.08 -13.88
C PHE A 207 -15.03 11.60 -15.24
N GLY A 208 -14.79 12.87 -15.58
CA GLY A 208 -15.34 13.54 -16.76
C GLY A 208 -16.57 14.38 -16.45
N SER A 209 -16.77 15.47 -17.19
CA SER A 209 -17.94 16.34 -17.03
C SER A 209 -19.19 15.68 -17.63
N ARG A 210 -20.24 15.49 -16.81
CA ARG A 210 -21.55 14.91 -17.19
C ARG A 210 -21.61 13.38 -17.30
N ASN A 211 -21.23 12.68 -16.23
CA ASN A 211 -21.58 11.27 -16.11
C ASN A 211 -22.99 11.12 -15.52
N THR A 212 -23.78 10.23 -16.11
CA THR A 212 -24.93 9.62 -15.44
C THR A 212 -24.46 8.77 -14.25
N VAL A 213 -25.36 8.44 -13.32
CA VAL A 213 -25.05 7.56 -12.18
C VAL A 213 -24.53 6.20 -12.68
N ASP A 214 -25.10 5.67 -13.75
CA ASP A 214 -24.71 4.39 -14.34
C ASP A 214 -23.31 4.42 -14.97
N GLU A 215 -22.95 5.51 -15.67
CA GLU A 215 -21.60 5.69 -16.21
C GLU A 215 -20.55 5.81 -15.11
N LEU A 216 -20.86 6.55 -14.05
CA LEU A 216 -19.98 6.68 -12.89
C LEU A 216 -19.82 5.34 -12.17
N MET A 217 -20.90 4.56 -12.05
CA MET A 217 -20.87 3.21 -11.49
C MET A 217 -20.00 2.27 -12.32
N ARG A 218 -20.11 2.31 -13.66
CA ARG A 218 -19.27 1.50 -14.56
C ARG A 218 -17.79 1.84 -14.39
N LYS A 219 -17.43 3.13 -14.47
CA LYS A 219 -16.06 3.62 -14.25
C LYS A 219 -15.52 3.19 -12.89
N MET A 220 -16.35 3.23 -11.86
CA MET A 220 -15.94 2.82 -10.52
C MET A 220 -15.69 1.31 -10.41
N LYS A 221 -16.54 0.48 -11.03
CA LYS A 221 -16.33 -0.97 -11.11
C LYS A 221 -15.02 -1.30 -11.82
N GLU A 222 -14.73 -0.64 -12.93
CA GLU A 222 -13.48 -0.80 -13.68
C GLU A 222 -12.26 -0.35 -12.86
N LEU A 223 -12.34 0.81 -12.22
CA LEU A 223 -11.28 1.36 -11.38
C LEU A 223 -10.95 0.46 -10.18
N LEU A 224 -11.96 -0.19 -9.60
CA LEU A 224 -11.81 -1.16 -8.51
C LEU A 224 -11.55 -2.60 -9.00
N GLY A 225 -11.47 -2.83 -10.31
CA GLY A 225 -11.22 -4.15 -10.89
C GLY A 225 -12.26 -5.19 -10.51
N ILE A 226 -13.54 -4.80 -10.47
CA ILE A 226 -14.66 -5.67 -10.15
C ILE A 226 -15.15 -6.35 -11.44
N THR A 227 -14.92 -7.66 -11.54
CA THR A 227 -15.53 -8.50 -12.57
C THR A 227 -16.86 -9.05 -12.05
N GLU A 228 -17.95 -8.90 -12.81
CA GLU A 228 -19.23 -9.52 -12.47
C GLU A 228 -19.07 -11.05 -12.52
N GLY A 229 -18.98 -11.67 -11.34
CA GLY A 229 -18.92 -13.11 -11.20
C GLY A 229 -20.30 -13.74 -11.36
N ASP A 230 -20.34 -14.90 -12.00
CA ASP A 230 -21.51 -15.78 -12.03
C ASP A 230 -21.98 -16.01 -10.58
N GLY A 231 -23.30 -15.88 -10.33
CA GLY A 231 -23.94 -15.53 -9.04
C GLY A 231 -23.78 -16.49 -7.85
N CYS A 232 -22.69 -17.24 -7.77
CA CYS A 232 -22.44 -18.31 -6.81
C CYS A 232 -21.39 -17.96 -5.73
N ARG A 233 -20.59 -16.89 -5.87
CA ARG A 233 -19.60 -16.48 -4.84
C ARG A 233 -20.06 -15.24 -4.07
N LYS A 234 -20.28 -15.38 -2.75
CA LYS A 234 -20.58 -14.28 -1.82
C LYS A 234 -19.41 -13.30 -1.61
N VAL A 235 -18.20 -13.64 -2.06
CA VAL A 235 -16.98 -12.83 -1.96
C VAL A 235 -16.57 -12.40 -3.37
N ILE A 236 -16.53 -11.09 -3.60
CA ILE A 236 -16.09 -10.50 -4.87
C ILE A 236 -14.57 -10.39 -4.80
N SER A 237 -13.87 -11.15 -5.65
CA SER A 237 -12.42 -11.00 -5.82
C SER A 237 -12.17 -9.80 -6.74
N ARG A 238 -11.40 -8.81 -6.26
CA ARG A 238 -11.10 -7.58 -7.00
C ARG A 238 -9.64 -7.56 -7.41
N ASN A 239 -9.39 -7.16 -8.66
CA ASN A 239 -8.04 -6.94 -9.19
C ASN A 239 -7.95 -5.57 -9.89
N PRO A 240 -7.81 -4.47 -9.12
CA PRO A 240 -7.79 -3.13 -9.68
C PRO A 240 -6.66 -2.93 -10.69
N PRO A 241 -6.92 -2.22 -11.82
CA PRO A 241 -5.88 -1.88 -12.78
C PRO A 241 -4.89 -0.87 -12.20
N TRP A 242 -3.70 -0.84 -12.77
CA TRP A 242 -2.72 0.22 -12.54
C TRP A 242 -3.09 1.45 -13.36
N ILE A 243 -3.15 2.60 -12.71
CA ILE A 243 -3.42 3.90 -13.31
C ILE A 243 -2.27 4.87 -13.01
N GLN A 244 -2.04 5.78 -13.94
CA GLN A 244 -1.16 6.92 -13.68
C GLN A 244 -2.00 8.08 -13.13
N CYS A 245 -1.54 8.72 -12.06
CA CYS A 245 -2.21 9.89 -11.49
C CYS A 245 -1.22 10.93 -10.96
N CYS A 246 -1.65 12.19 -11.00
CA CYS A 246 -0.94 13.30 -10.38
C CYS A 246 -1.47 13.53 -8.96
N LEU A 247 -0.57 13.56 -7.98
CA LEU A 247 -0.87 13.79 -6.57
C LEU A 247 -0.26 15.09 -6.08
N LYS A 248 -0.99 15.85 -5.28
CA LYS A 248 -0.45 16.99 -4.54
C LYS A 248 -0.66 16.80 -3.05
N SER A 249 0.38 17.07 -2.25
CA SER A 249 0.25 17.11 -0.80
C SER A 249 -0.12 18.52 -0.33
N TYR A 250 -0.95 18.58 0.70
CA TYR A 250 -1.39 19.81 1.37
C TYR A 250 -1.57 19.53 2.86
N TYR A 251 -1.62 20.56 3.70
CA TYR A 251 -1.91 20.42 5.12
C TYR A 251 -3.13 21.27 5.48
N ILE A 252 -3.86 20.86 6.51
CA ILE A 252 -5.11 21.53 6.92
C ILE A 252 -4.88 22.39 8.17
N ASP A 253 -3.96 21.95 9.04
CA ASP A 253 -3.64 22.63 10.29
C ASP A 253 -2.23 23.22 10.25
N LYS A 254 -2.13 24.55 10.41
CA LYS A 254 -0.86 25.28 10.46
C LYS A 254 -0.04 24.97 11.72
N ALA A 255 -0.68 24.59 12.83
CA ALA A 255 0.00 24.21 14.06
C ALA A 255 0.61 22.81 13.96
N ASN A 256 0.07 21.95 13.10
CA ASN A 256 0.54 20.59 12.88
C ASN A 256 0.63 20.26 11.37
N ILE A 257 1.54 20.93 10.68
CA ILE A 257 1.68 20.83 9.21
C ILE A 257 1.95 19.41 8.73
N TRP A 258 2.68 18.61 9.51
CA TRP A 258 3.03 17.24 9.15
C TRP A 258 1.94 16.24 9.54
N GLY A 259 1.37 16.33 10.74
CA GLY A 259 0.31 15.43 11.18
C GLY A 259 -1.04 15.69 10.49
N SER A 260 -1.25 16.88 9.92
CA SER A 260 -2.43 17.22 9.11
C SER A 260 -2.18 17.15 7.60
N ARG A 261 -1.05 16.56 7.17
CA ARG A 261 -0.71 16.39 5.76
C ARG A 261 -1.67 15.38 5.10
N ASN A 262 -2.28 15.80 4.00
CA ASN A 262 -3.22 15.05 3.20
C ASN A 262 -2.80 15.10 1.73
N TYR A 263 -3.35 14.18 0.93
CA TYR A 263 -3.06 14.06 -0.50
C TYR A 263 -4.32 14.27 -1.33
N ARG A 264 -4.19 14.92 -2.48
CA ARG A 264 -5.28 15.17 -3.41
C ARG A 264 -4.86 14.78 -4.81
N ILE A 265 -5.71 14.04 -5.52
CA ILE A 265 -5.54 13.80 -6.95
C ILE A 265 -5.94 15.09 -7.66
N PHE A 266 -5.16 15.48 -8.67
CA PHE A 266 -5.45 16.65 -9.50
C PHE A 266 -5.00 16.38 -10.93
N ALA A 267 -5.47 17.18 -11.90
CA ALA A 267 -4.99 17.12 -13.28
C ALA A 267 -4.91 15.71 -13.89
N THR A 268 -5.85 14.83 -13.52
CA THR A 268 -5.88 13.42 -13.90
C THR A 268 -7.28 13.11 -14.42
N THR A 269 -7.38 12.36 -15.51
CA THR A 269 -8.66 11.91 -16.09
C THR A 269 -8.61 10.39 -16.27
N PHE A 270 -9.62 9.69 -15.78
CA PHE A 270 -9.78 8.26 -15.96
C PHE A 270 -10.52 7.99 -17.27
N VAL A 271 -9.96 7.11 -18.11
CA VAL A 271 -10.41 6.86 -19.50
C VAL A 271 -11.16 5.52 -19.64
N GLY A 272 -11.53 4.87 -18.53
CA GLY A 272 -12.48 3.74 -18.55
C GLY A 272 -13.92 4.16 -18.87
#